data_AF-A0A7V5E8Z6-F1
#
_entry.id   AF-A0A7V5E8Z6-F1
#
_cell.length_a   1.000
_cell.length_b   1.000
_cell.length_c   1.000
_cell.angle_alpha   90.00
_cell.angle_beta   90.00
_cell.angle_gamma   90.00
#
_symmetry.space_group_name_H-M   'P 1'
#
loop_
_entity.id
_entity.type
_entity.pdbx_description
1 polymer ?
#
loop_
_entity_poly.entity_id
_entity_poly.type
_entity_poly.pdbx_seq_one_letter_code
_entity_poly.pdbx_strand_id
1 'polypeptide(L)'
;LRLINTKLDTLLRLLENKNREEGATYLTAKNLGGGGISFVADEEYKPGEIVQIKIGSLPSYVPRYLYGEVVQSGKTEEGYRTGVKFIELDDATRDELIRFVFEKEREILRKSKE
;
A
#
# COMPACT_ATOMS: atom_id res chain seq x y z
N LEU A 1 9.97 -17.57 -24.66
CA LEU A 1 9.44 -16.37 -23.98
C LEU A 1 8.16 -16.65 -23.19
N ARG A 2 7.05 -17.11 -23.79
CA ARG A 2 5.81 -17.45 -23.04
C ARG A 2 6.01 -18.39 -21.84
N LEU A 3 6.75 -19.49 -22.03
CA LEU A 3 7.00 -20.46 -20.95
C LEU A 3 7.82 -19.87 -19.78
N ILE A 4 8.72 -18.93 -20.07
CA ILE A 4 9.51 -18.25 -19.03
C ILE A 4 8.59 -17.33 -18.23
N ASN A 5 7.75 -16.55 -18.90
CA ASN A 5 6.78 -15.67 -18.23
C ASN A 5 5.82 -16.47 -17.34
N THR A 6 5.27 -17.59 -17.82
CA THR A 6 4.38 -18.43 -17.00
C THR A 6 5.06 -18.99 -15.76
N LYS A 7 6.32 -19.44 -15.90
CA LYS A 7 7.10 -19.92 -14.74
C LYS A 7 7.35 -18.78 -13.75
N LEU A 8 7.67 -17.59 -14.24
CA LEU A 8 7.90 -16.41 -13.42
C LEU A 8 6.63 -15.99 -12.66
N ASP A 9 5.49 -15.91 -13.36
CA ASP A 9 4.19 -15.59 -12.74
C ASP A 9 3.80 -16.61 -11.66
N THR A 10 4.11 -17.88 -11.90
CA THR A 10 3.86 -18.96 -10.92
C THR A 10 4.73 -18.77 -9.67
N LEU A 11 6.02 -18.48 -9.85
CA LEU A 11 6.93 -18.22 -8.73
C LEU A 11 6.53 -16.98 -7.93
N LEU A 12 6.12 -15.91 -8.61
CA LEU A 12 5.62 -14.69 -7.97
C LEU A 12 4.41 -14.99 -7.07
N ARG A 13 3.40 -15.70 -7.59
CA ARG A 13 2.21 -16.09 -6.80
C ARG A 13 2.56 -16.96 -5.60
N LEU A 14 3.51 -17.88 -5.74
CA LEU A 14 3.96 -18.73 -4.64
C LEU A 14 4.69 -17.93 -3.56
N LEU A 15 5.49 -16.93 -3.94
CA LEU A 15 6.18 -16.03 -3.01
C LEU A 15 5.21 -15.07 -2.32
N GLU A 16 4.24 -14.52 -3.04
CA GLU A 16 3.17 -13.70 -2.47
C GLU A 16 2.39 -14.46 -1.39
N ASN A 17 2.00 -15.72 -1.67
CA ASN A 17 1.30 -16.57 -0.72
C ASN A 17 2.13 -16.90 0.53
N LYS A 18 3.44 -17.15 0.36
CA LYS A 18 4.36 -17.38 1.50
C LYS A 18 4.59 -16.14 2.35
N ASN A 19 4.55 -14.96 1.75
CA ASN A 19 4.74 -13.68 2.44
C ASN A 19 3.47 -13.15 3.10
N ARG A 20 2.38 -13.93 3.06
CA ARG A 20 1.17 -13.59 3.79
C ARG A 20 1.37 -13.80 5.29
N GLU A 21 1.24 -12.73 6.05
CA GLU A 21 1.31 -12.79 7.50
C GLU A 21 -0.06 -13.20 8.04
N GLU A 22 -0.09 -14.22 8.89
CA GLU A 22 -1.33 -14.64 9.55
C GLU A 22 -1.90 -13.48 10.38
N GLY A 23 -3.19 -13.17 10.16
CA GLY A 23 -3.86 -12.04 10.80
C GLY A 23 -3.68 -10.68 10.11
N ALA A 24 -2.92 -10.59 9.01
CA ALA A 24 -2.78 -9.35 8.26
C ALA A 24 -3.92 -9.12 7.25
N THR A 25 -4.47 -7.91 7.23
CA THR A 25 -5.47 -7.48 6.26
C THR A 25 -4.80 -6.90 5.01
N TYR A 26 -5.12 -7.44 3.83
CA TYR A 26 -4.59 -6.96 2.56
C TYR A 26 -5.56 -6.00 1.89
N LEU A 27 -5.24 -4.71 1.89
CA LEU A 27 -6.10 -3.67 1.34
C LEU A 27 -5.41 -2.93 0.19
N THR A 28 -6.22 -2.43 -0.74
CA THR A 28 -5.73 -1.53 -1.80
C THR A 28 -5.81 -0.08 -1.31
N ALA A 29 -4.69 0.63 -1.40
CA ALA A 29 -4.63 2.05 -1.10
C ALA A 29 -5.51 2.83 -2.08
N LYS A 30 -6.40 3.69 -1.56
CA LYS A 30 -7.16 4.65 -2.37
C LYS A 30 -6.34 5.92 -2.62
N ASN A 31 -5.54 6.34 -1.64
CA ASN A 31 -4.53 7.38 -1.78
C ASN A 31 -3.27 7.00 -0.98
N LEU A 32 -2.11 7.40 -1.48
CA LEU A 32 -0.82 7.27 -0.80
C LEU A 32 0.01 8.53 -1.08
N GLY A 33 0.67 9.07 -0.06
CA GLY A 33 1.61 10.18 -0.21
C GLY A 33 2.64 10.18 0.91
N GLY A 34 3.54 11.17 0.93
CA GLY A 34 4.61 11.24 1.94
C GLY A 34 4.13 11.47 3.38
N GLY A 35 2.88 11.88 3.59
CA GLY A 35 2.30 12.15 4.91
C GLY A 35 1.37 11.07 5.46
N GLY A 36 0.91 10.13 4.61
CA GLY A 36 -0.08 9.15 5.02
C GLY A 36 -0.67 8.35 3.87
N ILE A 37 -1.67 7.54 4.22
CA ILE A 37 -2.36 6.63 3.32
C ILE A 37 -3.85 6.62 3.65
N SER A 38 -4.68 6.30 2.66
CA SER A 38 -6.09 5.99 2.90
C SER A 38 -6.50 4.72 2.17
N PHE A 39 -7.42 3.98 2.77
CA PHE A 39 -7.94 2.73 2.24
C PHE A 39 -9.40 2.55 2.66
N VAL A 40 -10.05 1.54 2.08
CA VAL A 40 -11.39 1.10 2.50
C VAL A 40 -11.23 -0.26 3.17
N ALA A 41 -11.80 -0.42 4.35
CA ALA A 41 -11.79 -1.66 5.12
C ALA A 41 -13.22 -2.12 5.44
N ASP A 42 -13.38 -3.42 5.71
CA ASP A 42 -14.67 -4.00 6.08
C ASP A 42 -15.10 -3.62 7.51
N GLU A 43 -14.13 -3.28 8.36
CA GLU A 43 -14.32 -2.89 9.75
C GLU A 43 -13.83 -1.46 10.01
N GLU A 44 -14.38 -0.83 11.06
CA GLU A 44 -14.00 0.51 11.48
C GLU A 44 -12.67 0.48 12.24
N TYR A 45 -11.76 1.38 11.85
CA TYR A 45 -10.56 1.71 12.61
C TYR A 45 -10.79 3.04 13.32
N LYS A 46 -10.62 3.09 14.64
CA LYS A 46 -10.99 4.28 15.42
C LYS A 46 -9.92 5.36 15.33
N PRO A 47 -10.29 6.65 15.24
CA PRO A 47 -9.33 7.73 15.37
C PRO A 47 -8.47 7.60 16.64
N GLY A 48 -7.16 7.78 16.50
CA GLY A 48 -6.16 7.58 17.54
C GLY A 48 -5.56 6.17 17.62
N GLU A 49 -6.13 5.18 16.91
CA GLU A 49 -5.52 3.84 16.85
C GLU A 49 -4.22 3.85 16.05
N ILE A 50 -3.24 3.08 16.53
CA ILE A 50 -1.96 2.89 15.86
C ILE A 50 -2.04 1.64 15.01
N VAL A 51 -1.76 1.77 13.72
CA VAL A 51 -1.72 0.66 12.77
C VAL A 51 -0.32 0.48 12.21
N GLN A 52 0.08 -0.79 12.04
CA GLN A 52 1.26 -1.14 11.27
C GLN A 52 0.85 -1.38 9.82
N ILE A 53 1.59 -0.80 8.89
CA ILE A 53 1.32 -0.87 7.46
C ILE A 53 2.52 -1.49 6.77
N LYS A 54 2.30 -2.62 6.09
CA LYS A 54 3.30 -3.27 5.24
C LYS A 54 3.08 -2.86 3.78
N ILE A 55 4.02 -2.12 3.20
CA ILE A 55 3.98 -1.75 1.79
C ILE A 55 4.94 -2.67 1.01
N GLY A 56 4.38 -3.59 0.22
CA GLY A 56 5.14 -4.56 -0.56
C GLY A 56 5.51 -4.12 -1.98
N SER A 57 4.90 -3.05 -2.51
CA SER A 57 5.02 -2.66 -3.92
C SER A 57 6.06 -1.58 -4.21
N LEU A 58 6.97 -1.29 -3.26
CA LEU A 58 7.98 -0.25 -3.46
C LEU A 58 9.09 -0.71 -4.42
N PRO A 59 9.76 0.23 -5.12
CA PRO A 59 10.75 -0.09 -6.14
C PRO A 59 11.95 -0.91 -5.62
N SER A 60 12.22 -0.85 -4.31
CA SER A 60 13.33 -1.53 -3.66
C SER A 60 13.13 -3.03 -3.47
N TYR A 61 11.99 -3.63 -3.87
CA TYR A 61 11.64 -5.05 -3.68
C TYR A 61 11.70 -5.57 -2.23
N VAL A 62 11.97 -4.68 -1.26
CA VAL A 62 11.97 -4.95 0.17
C VAL A 62 10.72 -4.33 0.77
N PRO A 63 9.84 -5.12 1.42
CA PRO A 63 8.67 -4.57 2.08
C PRO A 63 9.08 -3.55 3.14
N ARG A 64 8.40 -2.40 3.18
CA ARG A 64 8.56 -1.41 4.24
C ARG A 64 7.45 -1.58 5.27
N TYR A 65 7.83 -1.61 6.54
CA TYR A 65 6.89 -1.54 7.67
C TYR A 65 6.87 -0.11 8.17
N LEU A 66 5.70 0.50 8.11
CA LEU A 66 5.44 1.86 8.57
C LEU A 66 4.45 1.80 9.72
N TYR A 67 4.52 2.77 10.62
CA TYR A 67 3.49 2.98 11.63
C TYR A 67 2.69 4.23 11.30
N GLY A 68 1.41 4.22 11.62
CA GLY A 68 0.56 5.37 11.42
C GLY A 68 -0.57 5.45 12.43
N GLU A 69 -1.02 6.66 12.68
CA GLU A 69 -2.19 6.96 13.50
C GLU A 69 -3.40 7.13 12.61
N VAL A 70 -4.49 6.45 12.94
CA VAL A 70 -5.78 6.66 12.30
C VAL A 70 -6.26 8.07 12.67
N VAL A 71 -6.38 8.94 11.67
CA VAL A 71 -6.84 10.33 11.89
C VAL A 71 -8.32 10.51 11.59
N GLN A 72 -8.90 9.60 10.80
CA GLN A 72 -10.33 9.59 10.49
C GLN A 72 -10.75 8.19 10.02
N SER A 73 -11.97 7.79 10.37
CA SER A 73 -12.66 6.68 9.71
C SER A 73 -14.14 6.99 9.62
N GLY A 74 -14.76 6.64 8.50
CA GLY A 74 -16.17 6.93 8.26
C GLY A 74 -16.80 5.91 7.33
N LYS A 75 -18.06 5.55 7.62
CA LYS A 75 -18.83 4.60 6.82
C LYS A 75 -19.16 5.17 5.45
N THR A 76 -19.00 4.35 4.43
CA THR A 76 -19.31 4.61 3.01
C THR A 76 -20.09 3.43 2.43
N GLU A 77 -20.50 3.53 1.17
CA GLU A 77 -21.14 2.41 0.46
C GLU A 77 -20.20 1.22 0.25
N GLU A 78 -18.88 1.47 0.15
CA GLU A 78 -17.85 0.44 -0.10
C GLU A 78 -17.28 -0.18 1.20
N GLY A 79 -17.68 0.30 2.38
CA GLY A 79 -17.09 -0.06 3.68
C GLY A 79 -16.66 1.17 4.48
N TYR A 80 -15.68 1.04 5.37
CA TYR A 80 -15.13 2.15 6.16
C TYR A 80 -13.94 2.77 5.46
N ARG A 81 -14.07 4.03 5.03
CA ARG A 81 -12.95 4.80 4.50
C ARG A 81 -12.11 5.30 5.67
N THR A 82 -10.89 4.80 5.77
CA THR A 82 -9.95 5.11 6.85
C THR A 82 -8.79 5.92 6.30
N GLY A 83 -8.46 7.02 6.98
CA GLY A 83 -7.28 7.84 6.72
C GLY A 83 -6.26 7.67 7.84
N VAL A 84 -5.02 7.39 7.48
CA VAL A 84 -3.91 7.15 8.39
C VAL A 84 -2.78 8.13 8.10
N LYS A 85 -2.28 8.79 9.15
CA LYS A 85 -1.10 9.66 9.09
C LYS A 85 0.12 8.88 9.55
N PHE A 86 1.23 8.94 8.80
CA PHE A 86 2.45 8.24 9.19
C PHE A 86 3.09 8.87 10.44
N ILE A 87 3.63 8.01 11.31
CA ILE A 87 4.35 8.36 12.54
C ILE A 87 5.83 8.07 12.32
N GLU A 88 6.71 8.99 12.75
CA GLU A 88 8.17 8.82 12.75
C GLU A 88 8.75 8.32 11.41
N LEU A 89 8.22 8.81 10.30
CA LEU A 89 8.76 8.49 8.97
C LEU A 89 10.02 9.31 8.71
N ASP A 90 11.18 8.65 8.59
CA ASP A 90 12.43 9.29 8.23
C ASP A 90 12.38 9.88 6.80
N ASP A 91 13.18 10.92 6.56
CA ASP A 91 13.16 11.66 5.31
C ASP A 91 13.51 10.79 4.09
N ALA A 92 14.41 9.81 4.24
CA ALA A 92 14.79 8.93 3.14
C ALA A 92 13.63 8.00 2.74
N THR A 93 12.94 7.41 3.72
CA THR A 93 11.74 6.60 3.46
C THR A 93 10.61 7.45 2.91
N ARG A 94 10.42 8.68 3.42
CA ARG A 94 9.43 9.64 2.90
C ARG A 94 9.68 9.96 1.42
N ASP A 95 10.92 10.27 1.06
CA ASP A 95 11.31 10.56 -0.32
C ASP A 95 11.15 9.35 -1.25
N GLU A 96 11.43 8.14 -0.76
CA GLU A 96 11.17 6.90 -1.48
C GLU A 96 9.66 6.73 -1.78
N LEU A 97 8.79 6.94 -0.80
CA LEU A 97 7.34 6.88 -0.98
C LEU A 97 6.84 7.91 -1.98
N ILE A 98 7.29 9.17 -1.84
CA ILE A 98 6.90 10.27 -2.73
C ILE A 98 7.31 9.94 -4.18
N ARG A 99 8.55 9.49 -4.38
CA ARG A 99 9.06 9.11 -5.71
C ARG A 99 8.24 7.98 -6.31
N PHE A 100 7.93 6.95 -5.52
CA PHE A 100 7.10 5.83 -5.95
C PHE A 100 5.71 6.29 -6.42
N VAL A 101 5.03 7.15 -5.63
CA VAL A 101 3.72 7.69 -5.99
C VAL A 101 3.79 8.46 -7.32
N PHE A 102 4.78 9.36 -7.46
CA PHE A 102 4.96 10.12 -8.70
C PHE A 102 5.27 9.23 -9.91
N GLU A 103 6.03 8.15 -9.75
CA GLU A 103 6.28 7.18 -10.83
C GLU A 103 4.99 6.46 -11.23
N LYS A 104 4.17 6.05 -10.26
CA LYS A 104 2.90 5.38 -10.52
C LYS A 104 1.88 6.29 -11.19
N GLU A 105 1.75 7.54 -10.74
CA GLU A 105 0.88 8.52 -11.38
C GLU A 105 1.31 8.79 -12.83
N ARG A 106 2.62 8.94 -13.07
CA ARG A 106 3.16 9.08 -14.43
C ARG A 106 2.86 7.87 -15.31
N GLU A 107 2.96 6.66 -14.78
CA GLU A 107 2.63 5.41 -15.50
C GLU A 107 1.14 5.41 -15.94
N ILE A 108 0.24 5.79 -15.04
CA ILE A 108 -1.21 5.85 -15.30
C ILE A 108 -1.52 6.89 -16.39
N LEU A 109 -0.95 8.10 -16.29
CA LEU A 109 -1.13 9.16 -17.28
C LEU A 109 -0.60 8.80 -18.67
N ARG A 110 0.44 7.95 -18.74
CA ARG A 110 0.98 7.47 -20.02
C ARG A 110 0.03 6.48 -20.68
N LYS A 111 -0.54 5.55 -19.91
CA LYS A 111 -1.50 4.55 -20.39
C LYS A 111 -2.84 5.16 -20.81
N SER A 112 -3.25 6.29 -20.22
CA SER A 112 -4.51 6.96 -20.58
C SER A 112 -4.44 7.77 -21.88
N LYS A 113 -3.24 7.94 -22.46
CA LYS A 113 -3.01 8.68 -23.72
C LYS A 113 -2.79 7.76 -24.93
N GLU A 114 -2.70 6.45 -24.70
CA GLU A 114 -2.65 5.39 -25.73
C GLU A 114 -4.05 4.83 -25.96
#